data_AF-A0A2M7AS69-F1
#
_entry.id   AF-A0A2M7AS69-F1
#
_cell.length_a   1.000
_cell.length_b   1.000
_cell.length_c   1.000
_cell.angle_alpha   90.00
_cell.angle_beta   90.00
_cell.angle_gamma   90.00
#
_symmetry.space_group_name_H-M   'P 1'
#
loop_
_entity.id
_entity.type
_entity.pdbx_description
1 polymer ?
#
loop_
_entity_poly.entity_id
_entity_poly.type
_entity_poly.pdbx_seq_one_letter_code
_entity_poly.pdbx_strand_id
1 'polypeptide(L)' 'MKSKKKITKNTIIGELMEKNPKLVGVLIEKYGLHCVGCGMVTTETLEMGARVHGMKAKEINQMVAELNKLGTIGL' A
#
# COMPACT_ATOMS: atom_id res chain seq x y z
N MET A 1 17.79 6.34 16.41
CA MET A 1 16.56 5.54 16.58
C MET A 1 15.75 5.69 15.29
N LYS A 2 15.50 4.61 14.54
CA LYS A 2 14.66 4.67 13.32
C LYS A 2 13.24 4.29 13.73
N SER A 3 12.29 5.22 13.56
CA SER A 3 10.92 5.07 14.02
C SER A 3 10.09 4.26 13.04
N LYS A 4 9.35 3.26 13.52
CA LYS A 4 8.32 2.55 12.74
C LYS A 4 7.22 3.52 12.32
N LYS A 5 7.03 3.76 11.02
CA LYS A 5 5.94 4.61 10.50
C LYS A 5 4.75 3.73 10.09
N LYS A 6 3.57 4.08 10.61
CA LYS A 6 2.31 3.37 10.34
C LYS A 6 1.91 3.55 8.87
N ILE A 7 1.35 2.51 8.28
CA ILE A 7 0.82 2.56 6.91
C ILE A 7 -0.55 3.25 6.97
N THR A 8 -0.80 4.18 6.06
CA THR A 8 -2.08 4.89 5.96
C THR A 8 -2.58 4.84 4.52
N LYS A 9 -3.85 5.19 4.30
CA LYS A 9 -4.42 5.28 2.95
C LYS A 9 -3.71 6.32 2.04
N ASN A 10 -3.01 7.29 2.66
CA ASN A 10 -2.20 8.30 2.00
C ASN A 10 -0.74 7.86 1.79
N THR A 11 -0.36 6.66 2.21
CA THR A 11 0.98 6.13 1.94
C THR A 11 1.16 6.00 0.43
N ILE A 12 2.30 6.51 -0.06
CA ILE A 12 2.70 6.38 -1.45
C ILE A 12 3.09 4.93 -1.72
N ILE A 13 2.57 4.36 -2.80
CA ILE A 13 2.81 2.97 -3.18
C ILE A 13 4.31 2.73 -3.38
N GLY A 14 5.01 3.63 -4.06
CA GLY A 14 6.47 3.58 -4.22
C GLY A 14 7.22 3.55 -2.89
N GLU A 15 6.82 4.34 -1.89
CA GLU A 15 7.44 4.31 -0.55
C GLU A 15 7.26 2.92 0.09
N LEU A 16 6.06 2.34 -0.03
CA LEU A 16 5.79 0.99 0.49
C LEU A 16 6.64 -0.07 -0.25
N MET A 17 6.79 0.05 -1.56
CA MET A 17 7.61 -0.85 -2.38
C MET A 17 9.08 -0.83 -1.97
N GLU A 18 9.64 0.36 -1.78
CA GLU A 18 11.05 0.52 -1.38
C GLU A 18 11.30 0.05 0.05
N LYS A 19 10.39 0.36 0.98
CA LYS A 19 10.62 0.14 2.41
C LYS A 19 10.15 -1.21 2.91
N ASN A 20 9.15 -1.81 2.27
CA ASN A 20 8.59 -3.09 2.68
C ASN A 20 8.03 -3.88 1.48
N PRO A 21 8.90 -4.38 0.58
CA PRO A 21 8.49 -5.08 -0.65
C PRO A 21 7.63 -6.33 -0.39
N LYS A 22 7.74 -6.94 0.79
CA LYS A 22 6.88 -8.07 1.19
C LYS A 22 5.39 -7.68 1.24
N LEU A 23 5.09 -6.46 1.68
CA LEU A 23 3.72 -5.96 1.75
C LEU A 23 3.14 -5.64 0.36
N VAL A 24 3.98 -5.39 -0.63
CA VAL A 24 3.56 -5.24 -2.03
C VAL A 24 2.99 -6.56 -2.57
N GLY A 25 3.57 -7.69 -2.18
CA GLY A 25 3.02 -9.01 -2.51
C GLY A 25 1.58 -9.15 -2.05
N VAL A 26 1.27 -8.69 -0.84
CA VAL A 26 -0.10 -8.69 -0.29
C VAL A 26 -1.05 -7.85 -1.14
N LEU A 27 -0.61 -6.67 -1.59
CA LEU A 27 -1.40 -5.80 -2.46
C LEU A 27 -1.75 -6.48 -3.79
N ILE A 28 -0.77 -7.18 -4.38
CA ILE A 28 -0.93 -7.89 -5.65
C ILE A 28 -1.81 -9.13 -5.47
N GLU A 29 -1.45 -10.01 -4.53
CA GLU A 29 -2.07 -11.33 -4.37
C GLU A 29 -3.48 -11.27 -3.79
N LYS A 30 -3.75 -10.35 -2.85
CA LYS A 30 -5.05 -10.28 -2.16
C LYS A 30 -5.97 -9.19 -2.67
N TYR A 31 -5.42 -8.06 -3.09
CA TYR A 31 -6.20 -6.90 -3.50
C TYR A 31 -6.14 -6.63 -5.01
N GLY A 32 -5.38 -7.42 -5.76
CA GLY A 32 -5.29 -7.29 -7.22
C GLY A 32 -4.63 -5.99 -7.67
N LEU A 33 -3.96 -5.26 -6.76
CA LEU A 33 -3.30 -3.99 -7.05
C LEU A 33 -1.96 -4.25 -7.72
N HIS A 34 -2.01 -4.52 -9.02
CA HIS A 34 -0.84 -4.69 -9.86
C HIS A 34 -0.26 -3.32 -10.20
N CYS A 35 0.87 -3.00 -9.60
CA CYS A 35 1.58 -1.74 -9.84
C CYS A 35 2.57 -1.82 -11.01
N VAL A 36 2.55 -2.90 -11.80
CA VAL A 36 3.56 -3.22 -12.82
C VAL A 36 3.50 -2.21 -13.97
N GLY A 37 4.55 -1.40 -14.11
CA GLY A 37 4.74 -0.48 -15.24
C GLY A 37 3.99 0.86 -15.15
N CYS A 38 3.29 1.14 -14.05
CA CYS A 38 2.63 2.43 -13.86
C CYS A 38 3.67 3.48 -13.41
N GLY A 39 4.04 4.41 -14.28
CA GLY A 39 4.96 5.52 -13.93
C GLY A 39 4.47 6.42 -12.80
N MET A 40 3.21 6.23 -12.34
CA MET A 40 2.60 6.99 -11.25
C MET A 40 2.90 6.43 -9.86
N VAL A 41 3.55 5.27 -9.71
CA VAL A 41 3.77 4.67 -8.37
C VAL A 41 4.53 5.56 -7.39
N THR A 42 5.28 6.54 -7.90
CA THR A 42 6.02 7.52 -7.08
C THR A 42 5.14 8.61 -6.48
N THR A 43 3.91 8.79 -6.98
CA THR A 43 2.94 9.81 -6.51
C THR A 43 1.58 9.22 -6.16
N GLU A 44 1.28 7.99 -6.58
CA GLU A 44 0.03 7.30 -6.30
C GLU A 44 -0.03 6.84 -4.85
N THR A 45 -1.13 7.20 -4.17
CA THR A 45 -1.43 6.71 -2.83
C THR A 45 -2.15 5.36 -2.87
N LEU A 46 -2.08 4.60 -1.78
CA LEU A 46 -2.86 3.36 -1.63
C LEU A 46 -4.35 3.56 -1.88
N GLU A 47 -4.94 4.66 -1.41
CA GLU A 47 -6.36 4.96 -1.66
C GLU A 47 -6.65 5.20 -3.14
N MET A 48 -5.80 5.96 -3.83
CA MET A 48 -5.99 6.27 -5.24
C MET A 48 -5.92 5.00 -6.09
N GLY A 49 -4.85 4.21 -5.94
CA GLY A 49 -4.69 2.95 -6.67
C GLY A 49 -5.85 1.99 -6.40
N ALA A 50 -6.25 1.84 -5.13
CA ALA A 50 -7.38 1.00 -4.76
C ALA A 50 -8.71 1.45 -5.39
N ARG A 51 -8.97 2.76 -5.46
CA ARG A 51 -10.19 3.32 -6.08
C ARG A 51 -10.23 3.12 -7.58
N VAL A 52 -9.10 3.22 -8.28
CA VAL A 52 -9.02 2.92 -9.73
C VAL A 52 -9.40 1.46 -10.00
N HIS A 53 -9.11 0.56 -9.06
CA HIS A 53 -9.49 -0.84 -9.10
C HIS A 53 -10.90 -1.13 -8.51
N GLY A 54 -11.71 -0.09 -8.29
CA GLY A 54 -13.12 -0.24 -7.88
C GLY A 54 -13.36 -0.52 -6.40
N MET A 55 -12.32 -0.49 -5.57
CA MET A 55 -12.47 -0.71 -4.13
C MET A 55 -13.23 0.44 -3.46
N LYS A 56 -14.14 0.09 -2.55
CA LYS A 56 -14.89 1.05 -1.73
C LYS A 56 -14.10 1.41 -0.48
N ALA A 57 -14.46 2.53 0.15
CA ALA A 57 -13.78 3.03 1.35
C ALA A 57 -13.63 1.97 2.47
N LYS A 58 -14.62 1.10 2.65
CA LYS A 58 -14.56 0.00 3.62
C LYS A 58 -13.45 -1.00 3.29
N GLU A 59 -13.32 -1.40 2.04
CA GLU A 59 -12.31 -2.36 1.57
C GLU A 59 -10.91 -1.76 1.67
N ILE A 60 -10.76 -0.46 1.35
CA ILE A 60 -9.49 0.26 1.49
C ILE A 60 -9.05 0.32 2.97
N ASN A 61 -9.99 0.58 3.88
CA ASN A 61 -9.70 0.59 5.31
C ASN A 61 -9.29 -0.81 5.81
N GLN A 62 -9.94 -1.87 5.32
CA GLN A 62 -9.57 -3.25 5.63
C GLN A 62 -8.17 -3.59 5.12
N MET A 63 -7.86 -3.20 3.87
CA MET A 63 -6.53 -3.35 3.28
C MET A 63 -5.46 -2.68 4.14
N VAL A 64 -5.62 -1.40 4.45
CA VAL A 64 -4.65 -0.66 5.28
C VAL A 64 -4.52 -1.28 6.67
N ALA A 65 -5.62 -1.72 7.28
CA ALA A 65 -5.57 -2.39 8.58
C ALA A 65 -4.79 -3.71 8.52
N GLU A 66 -4.97 -4.50 7.46
CA GLU A 66 -4.25 -5.76 7.26
C GLU A 66 -2.76 -5.53 7.04
N LEU A 67 -2.37 -4.56 6.18
CA LEU A 67 -0.97 -4.19 5.99
C LEU A 67 -0.29 -3.82 7.32
N ASN A 68 -0.98 -3.07 8.18
CA ASN A 68 -0.46 -2.68 9.50
C ASN A 68 -0.33 -3.85 10.50
N LYS A 69 -1.09 -4.94 10.32
CA LYS A 69 -0.91 -6.17 11.10
C LYS A 69 0.33 -6.94 10.65
N LEU A 70 0.64 -6.86 9.37
CA LEU A 70 1.77 -7.56 8.75
C LEU A 70 3.09 -6.78 8.88
N GLY A 71 3.04 -5.46 9.02
CA GLY A 71 4.23 -4.65 9.25
C GLY A 71 4.01 -3.14 9.20
N THR A 72 5.13 -2.42 9.13
CA THR A 72 5.20 -0.95 9.04
C THR A 72 6.15 -0.54 7.93
N ILE A 73 6.13 0.74 7.56
CA ILE A 73 7.14 1.34 6.68
C ILE A 73 8.21 1.98 7.57
N GLY A 74 9.34 1.30 7.78
CA GLY A 74 10.42 1.73 8.67
C GLY A 74 11.31 0.56 9.09
N LEU A 75 12.64 0.78 9.10
CA LEU A 75 13.67 -0.23 9.44
C LEU A 75 13.73 -0.48 10.94
#